data_AF-A0A8K1RBZ8-F1
#
_entry.id   AF-A0A8K1RBZ8-F1
#
_cell.length_a   1.000
_cell.length_b   1.000
_cell.length_c   1.000
_cell.angle_alpha   90.00
_cell.angle_beta   90.00
_cell.angle_gamma   90.00
#
_symmetry.space_group_name_H-M   'P 1'
#
loop_
_entity.id
_entity.type
_entity.pdbx_description
1 polymer ?
#
loop_
_entity_poly.entity_id
_entity_poly.type
_entity_poly.pdbx_seq_one_letter_code
_entity_poly.pdbx_strand_id
1 'polypeptide(L)'
;MTTLLSIYEISNSFCLSIIQALSIILIKPFGPHIKPEFLNKPIRVYIPNLDRNLIGTENKNRTIIYQWINLINGKMYVGSGWNGSRRLLSYFRLSTLKRNYPIYNSITHYTHNNFILVILEDLGQTGSVDKNFMLSREQFYIDLLFKDYPLFTLNSSPTAGTNLGFKHTEEFRIRRTGTLNPM
;
A
#
# COMPACT_ATOMS: atom_id res chain seq x y z
N MET A 1 23.98 39.58 36.31
CA MET A 1 24.46 38.27 35.82
C MET A 1 23.34 37.22 35.73
N THR A 2 22.27 37.34 36.54
CA THR A 2 21.09 36.44 36.55
C THR A 2 20.16 36.56 35.34
N THR A 3 20.06 37.72 34.70
CA THR A 3 19.16 37.97 33.56
C THR A 3 19.62 37.34 32.25
N LEU A 4 20.94 37.28 32.00
CA LEU A 4 21.50 36.65 30.78
C LEU A 4 21.37 35.12 30.82
N LEU A 5 21.56 34.52 31.99
CA LEU A 5 21.36 33.08 32.21
C LEU A 5 19.91 32.68 31.99
N SER A 6 18.93 33.46 32.47
CA SER A 6 17.52 33.14 32.28
C SER A 6 17.10 33.24 30.80
N ILE A 7 17.61 34.24 30.06
CA ILE A 7 17.33 34.37 28.62
C ILE A 7 17.95 33.19 27.84
N TYR A 8 19.16 32.77 28.21
CA TYR A 8 19.83 31.62 27.58
C TYR A 8 19.09 30.31 27.84
N GLU A 9 18.64 30.07 29.07
CA GLU A 9 17.81 28.91 29.42
C GLU A 9 16.45 28.90 28.70
N ILE A 10 15.78 30.05 28.59
CA ILE A 10 14.51 30.18 27.85
C ILE A 10 14.71 29.88 26.37
N SER A 11 15.78 30.40 25.76
CA SER A 11 16.10 30.17 24.34
C SER A 11 16.39 28.69 24.05
N ASN A 12 17.13 28.01 24.93
CA ASN A 12 17.42 26.58 24.81
C ASN A 12 16.17 25.72 25.03
N SER A 13 15.32 26.04 26.02
CA SER A 13 14.07 25.33 26.25
C SER A 13 13.13 25.44 25.04
N PHE A 14 13.02 26.65 24.46
CA PHE A 14 12.23 26.89 23.26
C PHE A 14 12.80 26.14 22.04
N CYS A 15 14.13 26.16 21.86
CA CYS A 15 14.81 25.43 20.80
C CYS A 15 14.63 23.90 20.93
N LEU A 16 14.78 23.34 22.14
CA LEU A 16 14.51 21.93 22.40
C LEU A 16 13.03 21.58 22.13
N SER A 17 12.10 22.43 22.52
CA SER A 17 10.67 22.21 22.25
C SER A 17 10.36 22.22 20.76
N ILE A 18 11.03 23.07 19.97
CA ILE A 18 10.92 23.11 18.52
C ILE A 18 11.56 21.88 17.89
N ILE A 19 12.74 21.45 18.32
CA ILE A 19 13.40 20.23 17.83
C ILE A 19 12.54 19.00 18.15
N GLN A 20 11.94 18.96 19.33
CA GLN A 20 11.03 17.89 19.77
C GLN A 20 9.68 17.96 19.04
N ALA A 21 9.20 19.15 18.66
CA ALA A 21 8.02 19.31 17.81
C ALA A 21 8.30 18.94 16.34
N LEU A 22 9.48 19.27 15.82
CA LEU A 22 9.94 18.91 14.48
C LEU A 22 10.20 17.42 14.34
N SER A 23 10.67 16.74 15.39
CA SER A 23 10.81 15.28 15.42
C SER A 23 9.46 14.54 15.46
N ILE A 24 8.36 15.25 15.77
CA ILE A 24 6.99 14.73 15.72
C ILE A 24 6.34 14.96 14.34
N ILE A 25 6.87 15.86 13.51
CA ILE A 25 6.41 15.99 12.14
C ILE A 25 6.97 14.81 11.35
N LEU A 26 6.11 13.82 11.11
CA LEU A 26 6.42 12.70 10.22
C LEU A 26 6.63 13.25 8.80
N ILE A 27 7.87 13.60 8.46
CA ILE A 27 8.24 14.12 7.14
C ILE A 27 7.88 13.07 6.10
N LYS A 28 6.90 13.39 5.26
CA LYS A 28 6.50 12.52 4.15
C LYS A 28 7.49 12.69 3.01
N PRO A 29 7.93 11.60 2.38
CA PRO A 29 8.81 11.70 1.22
C PRO A 29 8.17 12.56 0.12
N PHE A 30 8.91 13.55 -0.35
CA PHE A 30 8.53 14.34 -1.53
C PHE A 30 8.71 13.48 -2.78
N GLY A 31 7.85 13.63 -3.79
CA GLY A 31 7.85 12.86 -5.03
C GLY A 31 6.74 13.37 -5.96
N PRO A 32 6.44 12.68 -7.08
CA PRO A 32 7.02 11.42 -7.57
C PRO A 32 8.46 11.57 -8.11
N HIS A 33 9.19 10.44 -8.24
CA HIS A 33 10.57 10.40 -8.78
C HIS A 33 10.72 9.45 -9.97
N ILE A 34 9.80 8.50 -10.09
CA ILE A 34 9.83 7.44 -11.09
C ILE A 34 8.66 7.66 -12.05
N LYS A 35 8.96 7.55 -13.35
CA LYS A 35 7.93 7.42 -14.38
C LYS A 35 7.51 5.95 -14.48
N PRO A 36 6.22 5.61 -14.32
CA PRO A 36 5.79 4.22 -14.38
C PRO A 36 5.88 3.68 -15.81
N GLU A 37 6.42 2.48 -15.94
CA GLU A 37 6.36 1.67 -17.14
C GLU A 37 5.47 0.45 -16.88
N PHE A 38 4.59 0.15 -17.84
CA PHE A 38 3.62 -0.93 -17.71
C PHE A 38 4.02 -2.11 -18.60
N LEU A 39 4.02 -3.33 -18.05
CA LEU A 39 4.31 -4.55 -18.83
C LEU A 39 3.34 -4.71 -20.01
N ASN A 40 2.06 -4.43 -19.78
CA ASN A 40 0.99 -4.46 -20.76
C ASN A 40 0.25 -3.13 -20.78
N LYS A 41 -0.42 -2.84 -21.90
CA LYS A 41 -1.29 -1.65 -21.99
C LYS A 41 -2.41 -1.74 -20.93
N PRO A 42 -2.47 -0.79 -19.98
CA PRO A 42 -3.49 -0.82 -18.94
C PRO A 42 -4.86 -0.46 -19.50
N ILE A 43 -5.92 -1.01 -18.88
CA ILE A 43 -7.31 -0.70 -19.24
C ILE A 43 -7.67 0.72 -18.79
N ARG A 44 -7.30 1.07 -17.56
CA ARG A 44 -7.51 2.41 -16.95
C ARG A 44 -6.32 2.76 -16.06
N VAL A 45 -6.01 4.05 -15.95
CA VAL A 45 -4.90 4.59 -15.16
C VAL A 45 -5.40 5.80 -14.39
N TYR A 46 -5.05 5.89 -13.11
CA TYR A 46 -5.51 6.94 -12.21
C TYR A 46 -4.37 7.53 -11.40
N ILE A 47 -4.40 8.84 -11.23
CA ILE A 47 -3.66 9.60 -10.22
C ILE A 47 -4.56 9.66 -8.98
N PRO A 48 -4.36 8.81 -7.96
CA PRO A 48 -5.38 8.53 -6.95
C PRO A 48 -5.83 9.76 -6.14
N ASN A 49 -4.94 10.74 -5.95
CA ASN A 49 -5.27 11.98 -5.25
C ASN A 49 -6.23 12.88 -6.06
N LEU A 50 -6.15 12.86 -7.39
CA LEU A 50 -6.97 13.69 -8.27
C LEU A 50 -8.24 12.94 -8.74
N ASP A 51 -8.10 11.65 -9.01
CA ASP A 51 -9.10 10.85 -9.73
C ASP A 51 -10.01 10.05 -8.80
N ARG A 52 -10.08 10.39 -7.50
CA ARG A 52 -10.83 9.59 -6.50
C ARG A 52 -12.28 9.35 -6.91
N ASN A 53 -12.97 10.35 -7.46
CA ASN A 53 -14.35 10.22 -7.91
C ASN A 53 -14.44 9.34 -9.18
N LEU A 54 -13.48 9.49 -10.09
CA LEU A 54 -13.41 8.70 -11.32
C LEU A 54 -13.18 7.21 -11.02
N ILE A 55 -12.23 6.91 -10.12
CA ILE A 55 -11.97 5.57 -9.59
C ILE A 55 -13.28 4.92 -9.09
N GLY A 56 -14.08 5.68 -8.35
CA GLY A 56 -15.35 5.19 -7.81
C GLY A 56 -16.41 4.94 -8.88
N THR A 57 -16.55 5.83 -9.84
CA THR A 57 -17.62 5.77 -10.86
C THR A 57 -17.33 4.74 -11.94
N GLU A 58 -16.13 4.72 -12.53
CA GLU A 58 -15.77 3.83 -13.63
C GLU A 58 -15.64 2.36 -13.20
N ASN A 59 -15.34 2.10 -11.93
CA ASN A 59 -15.17 0.73 -11.40
C ASN A 59 -16.38 0.26 -10.60
N LYS A 60 -17.50 0.97 -10.66
CA LYS A 60 -18.73 0.61 -9.94
C LYS A 60 -19.32 -0.68 -10.52
N ASN A 61 -19.54 -1.67 -9.66
CA ASN A 61 -20.08 -2.98 -10.02
C ASN A 61 -19.26 -3.70 -11.10
N ARG A 62 -17.95 -3.46 -11.13
CA ARG A 62 -17.00 -4.19 -11.98
C ARG A 62 -16.16 -5.13 -11.14
N THR A 63 -15.92 -6.34 -11.64
CA THR A 63 -14.88 -7.22 -11.09
C THR A 63 -13.57 -6.90 -11.80
N ILE A 64 -12.52 -6.56 -11.06
CA ILE A 64 -11.27 -6.03 -11.64
C ILE A 64 -10.02 -6.65 -11.04
N ILE A 65 -8.94 -6.64 -11.81
CA ILE A 65 -7.57 -6.83 -11.35
C ILE A 65 -6.83 -5.50 -11.46
N TYR A 66 -6.14 -5.09 -10.40
CA TYR A 66 -5.51 -3.79 -10.32
C TYR A 66 -4.12 -3.86 -9.72
N GLN A 67 -3.36 -2.79 -9.96
CA GLN A 67 -2.01 -2.61 -9.46
C GLN A 67 -1.83 -1.21 -8.87
N TRP A 68 -1.23 -1.14 -7.68
CA TRP A 68 -0.68 0.10 -7.13
C TRP A 68 0.82 0.12 -7.36
N ILE A 69 1.35 1.25 -7.83
CA ILE A 69 2.79 1.45 -8.01
C ILE A 69 3.21 2.69 -7.22
N ASN A 70 4.18 2.53 -6.32
CA ASN A 70 4.78 3.63 -5.60
C ASN A 70 5.82 4.33 -6.51
N LEU A 71 5.58 5.59 -6.83
CA LEU A 71 6.37 6.39 -7.76
C LEU A 71 7.65 6.96 -7.14
N ILE A 72 7.96 6.64 -5.87
CA ILE A 72 9.22 7.02 -5.22
C ILE A 72 10.23 5.87 -5.25
N ASN A 73 9.77 4.63 -4.99
CA ASN A 73 10.65 3.46 -4.87
C ASN A 73 10.34 2.31 -5.84
N GLY A 74 9.34 2.48 -6.70
CA GLY A 74 8.95 1.49 -7.72
C GLY A 74 8.24 0.26 -7.16
N LYS A 75 7.99 0.19 -5.84
CA LYS A 75 7.34 -0.98 -5.26
C LYS A 75 5.88 -1.08 -5.69
N MET A 76 5.45 -2.30 -5.96
CA MET A 76 4.17 -2.62 -6.58
C MET A 76 3.33 -3.54 -5.69
N TYR A 77 2.02 -3.36 -5.74
CA TYR A 77 1.04 -4.26 -5.14
C TYR A 77 0.01 -4.64 -6.20
N VAL A 78 -0.26 -5.94 -6.35
CA VAL A 78 -1.33 -6.46 -7.21
C VAL A 78 -2.48 -6.95 -6.33
N GLY A 79 -3.72 -6.70 -6.74
CA GLY A 79 -4.88 -7.27 -6.07
C GLY A 79 -6.10 -7.34 -6.97
N SER A 80 -7.12 -8.06 -6.50
CA SER A 80 -8.43 -8.13 -7.14
C SER A 80 -9.53 -7.46 -6.32
N GLY A 81 -10.61 -7.07 -7.01
CA GLY A 81 -11.80 -6.50 -6.39
C GLY A 81 -13.06 -7.06 -7.02
N TRP A 82 -13.84 -7.82 -6.25
CA TRP A 82 -15.17 -8.31 -6.65
C TRP A 82 -16.13 -7.16 -6.99
N ASN A 83 -16.07 -6.09 -6.21
CA ASN A 83 -16.66 -4.81 -6.53
C ASN A 83 -15.53 -3.77 -6.52
N GLY A 84 -15.11 -3.36 -7.72
CA GLY A 84 -13.93 -2.54 -7.94
C GLY A 84 -13.99 -1.22 -7.19
N SER A 85 -15.09 -0.47 -7.31
CA SER A 85 -15.24 0.81 -6.62
C SER A 85 -15.11 0.66 -5.10
N ARG A 86 -15.80 -0.32 -4.49
CA ARG A 86 -15.70 -0.57 -3.04
C ARG A 86 -14.28 -0.97 -2.64
N ARG A 87 -13.61 -1.82 -3.43
CA ARG A 87 -12.26 -2.31 -3.13
C ARG A 87 -11.20 -1.22 -3.26
N LEU A 88 -11.27 -0.40 -4.30
CA LEU A 88 -10.29 0.65 -4.58
C LEU A 88 -10.47 1.84 -3.62
N LEU A 89 -11.72 2.25 -3.36
CA LEU A 89 -12.00 3.35 -2.43
C LEU A 89 -11.69 3.00 -0.96
N SER A 90 -11.53 1.72 -0.62
CA SER A 90 -11.13 1.33 0.74
C SER A 90 -9.72 1.80 1.09
N TYR A 91 -8.82 1.93 0.11
CA TYR A 91 -7.46 2.45 0.31
C TYR A 91 -7.40 3.92 0.71
N PHE A 92 -8.51 4.64 0.64
CA PHE A 92 -8.61 6.04 1.11
C PHE A 92 -9.19 6.14 2.52
N ARG A 93 -9.61 5.02 3.13
CA ARG A 93 -10.22 5.01 4.46
C ARG A 93 -9.14 4.84 5.53
N LEU A 94 -9.10 5.76 6.50
CA LEU A 94 -8.16 5.70 7.62
C LEU A 94 -8.26 4.37 8.38
N SER A 95 -9.46 3.84 8.60
CA SER A 95 -9.66 2.56 9.29
C SER A 95 -9.06 1.36 8.55
N THR A 96 -8.99 1.42 7.21
CA THR A 96 -8.30 0.41 6.40
C THR A 96 -6.80 0.59 6.49
N LEU A 97 -6.31 1.83 6.39
CA LEU A 97 -4.88 2.14 6.41
C LEU A 97 -4.20 1.88 7.77
N LYS A 98 -4.95 1.87 8.88
CA LYS A 98 -4.44 1.49 10.21
C LYS A 98 -4.06 0.00 10.34
N ARG A 99 -4.44 -0.85 9.38
CA ARG A 99 -4.11 -2.28 9.39
C ARG A 99 -2.67 -2.48 8.94
N ASN A 100 -1.97 -3.42 9.57
CA ASN A 100 -0.56 -3.70 9.29
C ASN A 100 -0.38 -4.58 8.04
N TYR A 101 -0.65 -4.02 6.86
CA TYR A 101 -0.31 -4.64 5.57
C TYR A 101 0.71 -3.77 4.82
N PRO A 102 1.67 -4.35 4.08
CA PRO A 102 2.74 -3.59 3.41
C PRO A 102 2.21 -2.49 2.49
N ILE A 103 1.16 -2.75 1.70
CA ILE A 103 0.55 -1.72 0.84
C ILE A 103 -0.08 -0.57 1.65
N TYR A 104 -0.75 -0.86 2.77
CA TYR A 104 -1.36 0.18 3.61
C TYR A 104 -0.29 1.02 4.31
N ASN A 105 0.75 0.36 4.82
CA ASN A 105 1.91 1.04 5.41
C ASN A 105 2.61 1.91 4.38
N SER A 106 2.79 1.41 3.15
CA SER A 106 3.38 2.15 2.04
C SER A 106 2.55 3.37 1.65
N ILE A 107 1.24 3.24 1.46
CA ILE A 107 0.35 4.37 1.18
C ILE A 107 0.34 5.37 2.34
N THR A 108 0.33 4.90 3.59
CA THR A 108 0.38 5.79 4.76
C THR A 108 1.70 6.55 4.81
N HIS A 109 2.82 5.90 4.52
CA HIS A 109 4.15 6.51 4.58
C HIS A 109 4.41 7.48 3.42
N TYR A 110 4.07 7.11 2.19
CA TYR A 110 4.37 7.89 0.99
C TYR A 110 3.19 8.76 0.50
N THR A 111 1.99 8.60 1.06
CA THR A 111 0.74 9.27 0.64
C THR A 111 0.28 8.88 -0.76
N HIS A 112 -1.02 9.04 -1.05
CA HIS A 112 -1.58 8.74 -2.38
C HIS A 112 -1.00 9.59 -3.52
N ASN A 113 -0.38 10.74 -3.22
CA ASN A 113 0.26 11.61 -4.22
C ASN A 113 1.43 10.93 -4.95
N ASN A 114 2.09 10.00 -4.26
CA ASN A 114 3.25 9.28 -4.77
C ASN A 114 2.89 7.89 -5.29
N PHE A 115 1.63 7.69 -5.68
CA PHE A 115 1.18 6.44 -6.28
C PHE A 115 0.46 6.68 -7.59
N ILE A 116 0.51 5.66 -8.43
CA ILE A 116 -0.40 5.48 -9.55
C ILE A 116 -1.21 4.21 -9.32
N LEU A 117 -2.49 4.25 -9.68
CA LEU A 117 -3.38 3.11 -9.63
C LEU A 117 -3.74 2.70 -11.06
N VAL A 118 -3.56 1.43 -11.37
CA VAL A 118 -3.72 0.88 -12.71
C VAL A 118 -4.72 -0.25 -12.67
N ILE A 119 -5.67 -0.26 -13.61
CA ILE A 119 -6.52 -1.43 -13.87
C ILE A 119 -5.84 -2.28 -14.94
N LEU A 120 -5.37 -3.45 -14.52
CA LEU A 120 -4.70 -4.41 -15.40
C LEU A 120 -5.72 -5.18 -16.24
N GLU A 121 -6.84 -5.56 -15.63
CA GLU A 121 -7.89 -6.35 -16.28
C GLU A 121 -9.26 -5.98 -15.70
N ASP A 122 -10.26 -5.90 -16.58
CA ASP A 122 -11.67 -5.72 -16.21
C ASP A 122 -12.43 -6.99 -16.60
N LEU A 123 -12.80 -7.79 -15.61
CA LEU A 123 -13.43 -9.10 -15.78
C LEU A 123 -14.94 -8.99 -16.03
N GLY A 124 -15.47 -7.79 -16.19
CA GLY A 124 -16.89 -7.56 -16.46
C GLY A 124 -17.69 -7.12 -15.24
N GLN A 125 -19.00 -7.28 -15.35
CA GLN A 125 -19.94 -6.92 -14.29
C GLN A 125 -19.73 -7.80 -13.06
N THR A 126 -19.84 -7.24 -11.86
CA THR A 126 -19.81 -8.05 -10.63
C THR A 126 -20.86 -9.17 -10.70
N GLY A 127 -20.40 -10.42 -10.56
CA GLY A 127 -21.23 -11.61 -10.70
C GLY A 127 -21.19 -12.29 -12.07
N SER A 128 -20.55 -11.70 -13.10
CA SER A 128 -20.38 -12.34 -14.42
C SER A 128 -19.30 -13.41 -14.45
N VAL A 129 -18.36 -13.35 -13.51
CA VAL A 129 -17.32 -14.36 -13.31
C VAL A 129 -17.38 -14.86 -11.88
N ASP A 130 -16.88 -16.07 -11.63
CA ASP A 130 -16.78 -16.58 -10.26
C ASP A 130 -15.54 -16.04 -9.53
N LYS A 131 -15.52 -16.24 -8.21
CA LYS A 131 -14.44 -15.76 -7.34
C LYS A 131 -13.11 -16.48 -7.59
N ASN A 132 -13.14 -17.76 -7.93
CA ASN A 132 -11.92 -18.55 -8.16
C ASN A 132 -11.22 -18.09 -9.43
N PHE A 133 -11.99 -17.78 -10.48
CA PHE A 133 -11.50 -17.18 -11.70
C PHE A 133 -10.87 -15.81 -11.43
N MET A 134 -11.53 -14.93 -10.67
CA MET A 134 -10.93 -13.64 -10.30
C MET A 134 -9.59 -13.82 -9.55
N LEU A 135 -9.51 -14.76 -8.60
CA LEU A 135 -8.28 -15.04 -7.87
C LEU A 135 -7.19 -15.66 -8.74
N SER A 136 -7.54 -16.50 -9.72
CA SER A 136 -6.56 -17.05 -10.67
C SER A 136 -5.99 -15.97 -11.58
N ARG A 137 -6.81 -14.98 -11.97
CA ARG A 137 -6.32 -13.78 -12.69
C ARG A 137 -5.42 -12.93 -11.82
N GLU A 138 -5.74 -12.72 -10.53
CA GLU A 138 -4.83 -12.04 -9.59
C GLU A 138 -3.48 -12.76 -9.51
N GLN A 139 -3.49 -14.09 -9.35
CA GLN A 139 -2.27 -14.91 -9.29
C GLN A 139 -1.45 -14.78 -10.57
N PHE A 140 -2.09 -14.82 -11.75
CA PHE A 140 -1.41 -14.65 -13.04
C PHE A 140 -0.55 -13.38 -13.09
N TYR A 141 -1.06 -12.23 -12.64
CA TYR A 141 -0.28 -11.00 -12.63
C TYR A 141 0.79 -10.96 -11.53
N ILE A 142 0.51 -11.55 -10.36
CA ILE A 142 1.53 -11.72 -9.30
C ILE A 142 2.72 -12.51 -9.84
N ASP A 143 2.47 -13.65 -10.46
CA ASP A 143 3.51 -14.52 -11.00
C ASP A 143 4.26 -13.84 -12.16
N LEU A 144 3.53 -13.17 -13.06
CA LEU A 144 4.11 -12.45 -14.18
C LEU A 144 5.05 -11.32 -13.73
N LEU A 145 4.64 -10.51 -12.75
CA LEU A 145 5.41 -9.36 -12.30
C LEU A 145 6.56 -9.76 -11.36
N PHE A 146 6.27 -10.59 -10.35
CA PHE A 146 7.21 -10.80 -9.26
C PHE A 146 8.16 -11.98 -9.45
N LYS A 147 7.99 -12.75 -10.53
CA LYS A 147 9.05 -13.64 -11.01
C LYS A 147 10.29 -12.86 -11.42
N ASP A 148 10.12 -11.76 -12.16
CA ASP A 148 11.23 -10.96 -12.69
C ASP A 148 11.61 -9.81 -11.74
N TYR A 149 10.66 -9.31 -10.93
CA TYR A 149 10.85 -8.15 -10.05
C TYR A 149 10.56 -8.44 -8.55
N PRO A 150 11.15 -9.47 -7.92
CA PRO A 150 10.80 -9.90 -6.57
C PRO A 150 11.05 -8.83 -5.49
N LEU A 151 12.08 -7.99 -5.64
CA LEU A 151 12.44 -6.95 -4.67
C LEU A 151 11.44 -5.78 -4.61
N PHE A 152 10.59 -5.65 -5.64
CA PHE A 152 9.60 -4.59 -5.74
C PHE A 152 8.22 -5.00 -5.22
N THR A 153 8.04 -6.21 -4.67
CA THR A 153 6.72 -6.67 -4.21
C THR A 153 6.27 -6.06 -2.88
N LEU A 154 4.99 -5.70 -2.80
CA LEU A 154 4.27 -5.34 -1.58
C LEU A 154 3.20 -6.37 -1.20
N ASN A 155 3.04 -7.44 -1.99
CA ASN A 155 2.14 -8.53 -1.66
C ASN A 155 2.73 -9.34 -0.50
N SER A 156 1.95 -9.53 0.59
CA SER A 156 2.44 -10.25 1.77
C SER A 156 2.53 -11.75 1.57
N SER A 157 1.57 -12.33 0.83
CA SER A 157 1.54 -13.74 0.50
C SER A 157 1.89 -13.92 -0.98
N PRO A 158 2.61 -15.00 -1.33
CA PRO A 158 2.83 -15.38 -2.72
C PRO A 158 1.54 -15.87 -3.41
N THR A 159 0.50 -16.25 -2.66
CA THR A 159 -0.73 -16.83 -3.20
C THR A 159 -1.91 -15.89 -3.03
N ALA A 160 -2.59 -15.56 -4.14
CA ALA A 160 -3.75 -14.68 -4.17
C ALA A 160 -4.86 -15.16 -3.23
N GLY A 161 -5.51 -14.21 -2.55
CA GLY A 161 -6.66 -14.48 -1.69
C GLY A 161 -6.39 -15.28 -0.40
N THR A 162 -5.13 -15.63 -0.10
CA THR A 162 -4.78 -16.38 1.11
C THR A 162 -3.59 -15.76 1.83
N ASN A 163 -3.36 -16.19 3.08
CA ASN A 163 -2.12 -15.90 3.80
C ASN A 163 -1.13 -17.08 3.71
N LEU A 164 -1.40 -18.07 2.87
CA LEU A 164 -0.54 -19.25 2.74
C LEU A 164 0.83 -18.82 2.22
N GLY A 165 1.90 -19.35 2.79
CA GLY A 165 3.27 -18.95 2.44
C GLY A 165 3.70 -17.57 2.96
N PHE A 166 2.86 -16.87 3.74
CA PHE A 166 3.29 -15.66 4.46
C PHE A 166 4.42 -16.00 5.44
N LYS A 167 5.57 -15.34 5.28
CA LYS A 167 6.72 -15.53 6.16
C LYS A 167 6.61 -14.57 7.34
N HIS A 168 6.47 -15.12 8.54
CA HIS A 168 6.53 -14.33 9.77
C HIS A 168 7.96 -13.82 10.02
N THR A 169 8.06 -12.72 10.76
CA THR A 169 9.38 -12.19 11.17
C THR A 169 10.09 -13.14 12.12
N GLU A 170 11.40 -13.03 12.18
CA GLU A 170 12.23 -13.88 13.03
C GLU A 170 11.90 -13.71 14.51
N GLU A 171 11.61 -12.48 14.95
CA GLU A 171 11.20 -12.19 16.32
C GLU A 171 9.85 -12.82 16.67
N PHE A 172 8.94 -12.95 15.69
CA PHE A 172 7.70 -13.69 15.89
C PHE A 172 7.97 -15.19 15.98
N ARG A 173 8.87 -15.72 15.15
CA ARG A 173 9.26 -17.15 15.17
C ARG A 173 9.89 -17.53 16.51
N ILE A 174 10.80 -16.71 17.03
CA ILE A 174 11.47 -16.91 18.33
C ILE A 174 10.47 -16.85 19.48
N ARG A 175 9.51 -15.90 19.46
CA ARG A 175 8.48 -15.77 20.50
C ARG A 175 7.43 -16.89 20.49
N ARG A 176 7.38 -17.71 19.45
CA ARG A 176 6.42 -18.81 19.33
C ARG A 176 6.87 -19.98 20.20
N THR A 177 6.58 -19.93 21.50
CA THR A 177 6.83 -21.02 22.46
C THR A 177 5.72 -22.08 22.43
N GLY A 178 5.21 -22.42 21.24
CA GLY A 178 4.16 -23.42 21.10
C GLY A 178 4.78 -24.81 21.01
N THR A 179 4.50 -25.68 21.98
CA THR A 179 4.64 -27.13 21.82
C THR A 179 3.63 -27.60 20.78
N LEU A 180 4.08 -28.41 19.81
CA LEU A 180 3.15 -29.09 18.89
C LEU A 180 2.21 -29.95 19.73
N ASN A 181 0.89 -29.78 19.59
CA ASN A 181 -0.03 -30.79 20.09
C ASN A 181 0.29 -32.09 19.36
N PRO A 182 0.56 -33.21 20.07
CA PRO A 182 0.64 -34.50 19.41
C PRO A 182 -0.69 -34.75 18.71
N MET A 183 -0.62 -35.12 17.43
CA MET A 183 -1.77 -35.54 16.63
C MET A 183 -2.39 -36.83 17.18
#